data_AF-A0A851QFM7-F1
#
_entry.id   AF-A0A851QFM7-F1
#
_cell.length_a   1.000
_cell.length_b   1.000
_cell.length_c   1.000
_cell.angle_alpha   90.00
_cell.angle_beta   90.00
_cell.angle_gamma   90.00
#
_symmetry.space_group_name_H-M   'P 1'
#
loop_
_entity.id
_entity.type
_entity.pdbx_description
1 polymer ?
#
loop_
_entity_poly.entity_id
_entity_poly.type
_entity_poly.pdbx_seq_one_letter_code
_entity_poly.pdbx_strand_id
1 'polypeptide(L)'
;MNGSANSLLDKEEHPLQLGESFERRPKASFHTIRYDFKPASIDTSCEGDLQVGKGDDVTITLPHIPGSTPPMTVFKGNKRPYQKDCVLIINHDTGEYVLEKLSSSIQVKKTR
;
A
#
# COMPACT_ATOMS: atom_id res chain seq x y z
N MET A 1 8.10 18.01 23.10
CA MET A 1 7.25 18.00 21.90
C MET A 1 6.08 17.09 22.20
N ASN A 2 4.95 17.63 22.64
CA ASN A 2 3.77 16.83 22.95
C ASN A 2 3.03 16.58 21.64
N GLY A 3 3.24 15.39 21.07
CA GLY A 3 2.41 14.92 19.97
C GLY A 3 0.97 14.87 20.46
N SER A 4 0.08 15.57 19.77
CA SER A 4 -1.36 15.42 19.92
C SER A 4 -1.69 13.92 19.88
N ALA A 5 -2.25 13.38 20.97
CA ALA A 5 -2.64 11.99 21.03
C ALA A 5 -3.58 11.67 19.86
N ASN A 6 -3.23 10.65 19.07
CA ASN A 6 -4.12 10.14 18.03
C ASN A 6 -5.38 9.63 18.73
N SER A 7 -6.54 10.25 18.48
CA SER A 7 -7.80 9.90 19.15
C SER A 7 -8.30 8.48 18.82
N LEU A 8 -7.67 7.81 17.86
CA LEU A 8 -7.95 6.44 17.45
C LEU A 8 -7.21 5.40 18.31
N LEU A 9 -6.17 5.80 19.03
CA LEU A 9 -5.41 4.90 19.90
C LEU A 9 -5.73 5.26 21.35
N ASP A 10 -6.18 4.29 22.12
CA ASP A 10 -6.29 4.45 23.56
C ASP A 10 -4.89 4.50 24.20
N LYS A 11 -4.85 4.65 25.52
CA LYS A 11 -3.61 4.69 26.30
C LYS A 11 -3.30 3.35 26.96
N GLU A 12 -4.06 2.32 26.63
CA GLU A 12 -3.93 0.99 27.22
C GLU A 12 -2.82 0.22 26.51
N GLU A 13 -2.30 -0.80 27.20
CA GLU A 13 -1.34 -1.71 26.61
C GLU A 13 -2.07 -2.80 25.81
N HIS A 14 -1.69 -2.97 24.54
CA HIS A 14 -2.24 -4.00 23.67
C HIS A 14 -1.18 -5.03 23.30
N PRO A 15 -1.49 -6.34 23.37
CA PRO A 15 -0.55 -7.38 22.98
C PRO A 15 -0.27 -7.29 21.47
N LEU A 16 1.01 -7.12 21.12
CA LEU A 16 1.45 -7.11 19.73
C LEU A 16 1.56 -8.53 19.18
N GLN A 17 0.76 -8.83 18.17
CA GLN A 17 0.80 -10.09 17.45
C GLN A 17 1.71 -9.97 16.23
N LEU A 18 2.52 -10.99 15.96
CA LEU A 18 3.26 -11.09 14.70
C LEU A 18 2.40 -11.84 13.69
N GLY A 19 2.12 -11.20 12.56
CA GLY A 19 1.28 -11.77 11.52
C GLY A 19 1.99 -12.79 10.63
N GLU A 20 1.28 -13.31 9.64
CA GLU A 20 1.73 -14.44 8.82
C GLU A 20 2.99 -14.12 7.99
N SER A 21 3.29 -12.84 7.74
CA SER A 21 4.50 -12.44 7.04
C SER A 21 5.80 -12.74 7.81
N PHE A 22 5.71 -12.99 9.12
CA PHE A 22 6.85 -13.39 9.95
C PHE A 22 7.08 -14.91 10.01
N GLU A 23 6.18 -15.71 9.44
CA GLU A 23 6.34 -17.16 9.39
C GLU A 23 7.55 -17.56 8.54
N ARG A 24 8.10 -18.76 8.78
CA ARG A 24 9.19 -19.32 7.95
C ARG A 24 8.80 -19.49 6.48
N ARG A 25 7.50 -19.67 6.22
CA ARG A 25 6.91 -19.76 4.89
C ARG A 25 5.69 -18.84 4.84
N PRO A 26 5.90 -17.54 4.57
CA PRO A 26 4.82 -16.56 4.56
C PRO A 26 3.71 -16.95 3.58
N LYS A 27 2.47 -16.93 4.04
CA LYS A 27 1.28 -17.11 3.17
C LYS A 27 0.80 -15.80 2.55
N ALA A 28 1.18 -14.67 3.14
CA ALA A 28 0.86 -13.33 2.67
C ALA A 28 2.14 -12.50 2.52
N SER A 29 2.11 -11.55 1.59
CA SER A 29 3.19 -10.58 1.38
C SER A 29 2.64 -9.17 1.27
N PHE A 30 3.19 -8.26 2.06
CA PHE A 30 2.77 -6.87 2.09
C PHE A 30 3.72 -6.01 1.25
N HIS A 31 3.16 -5.12 0.45
CA HIS A 31 3.92 -4.27 -0.47
C HIS A 31 3.46 -2.82 -0.34
N THR A 32 4.39 -1.87 -0.51
CA THR A 32 4.03 -0.45 -0.63
C THR A 32 4.08 -0.02 -2.08
N ILE A 33 3.12 0.81 -2.49
CA ILE A 33 3.12 1.47 -3.79
C ILE A 33 3.15 2.97 -3.55
N ARG A 34 4.16 3.65 -4.10
CA ARG A 34 4.31 5.10 -4.03
C ARG A 34 4.25 5.68 -5.43
N TYR A 35 3.22 6.47 -5.68
CA TYR A 35 3.07 7.28 -6.89
C TYR A 35 3.95 8.53 -6.78
N ASP A 36 4.59 8.92 -7.87
CA ASP A 36 5.26 10.22 -8.00
C ASP A 36 4.26 11.38 -8.14
N PHE A 37 3.09 11.09 -8.69
CA PHE A 37 2.03 12.06 -8.96
C PHE A 37 0.65 11.37 -8.94
N LYS A 38 -0.36 12.04 -8.38
CA LYS A 38 -1.78 11.64 -8.47
C LYS A 38 -2.56 12.71 -9.24
N PRO A 39 -2.95 12.46 -10.50
CA PRO A 39 -3.81 13.37 -11.26
C PRO A 39 -5.12 13.69 -10.52
N ALA A 40 -5.57 14.94 -10.61
CA ALA A 40 -6.86 15.37 -10.05
C ALA A 40 -8.06 14.69 -10.75
N SER A 41 -7.88 14.24 -11.98
CA SER A 41 -8.91 13.58 -12.79
C SER A 41 -9.08 12.10 -12.51
N ILE A 42 -8.30 11.47 -11.61
CA ILE A 42 -8.50 10.06 -11.26
C ILE A 42 -9.90 9.86 -10.68
N ASP A 43 -10.62 8.91 -11.24
CA ASP A 43 -11.91 8.47 -10.72
C ASP A 43 -11.70 7.51 -9.54
N THR A 44 -11.98 7.96 -8.33
CA THR A 44 -11.87 7.14 -7.12
C THR A 44 -13.07 6.24 -6.86
N SER A 45 -14.12 6.34 -7.69
CA SER A 45 -15.30 5.46 -7.63
C SER A 45 -15.15 4.23 -8.52
N CYS A 46 -14.17 4.22 -9.42
CA CYS A 46 -13.88 3.12 -10.32
C CYS A 46 -12.65 2.31 -9.87
N GLU A 47 -12.65 1.02 -10.18
CA GLU A 47 -11.50 0.15 -9.95
C GLU A 47 -10.33 0.50 -10.89
N GLY A 48 -9.11 0.33 -10.37
CA GLY A 48 -7.88 0.38 -11.15
C GLY A 48 -7.32 -1.00 -11.40
N ASP A 49 -6.48 -1.13 -12.42
CA ASP A 49 -5.83 -2.39 -12.79
C ASP A 49 -4.37 -2.40 -12.30
N LEU A 50 -3.95 -3.51 -11.67
CA LEU A 50 -2.59 -3.74 -11.19
C LEU A 50 -2.04 -5.02 -11.83
N GLN A 51 -1.04 -4.86 -12.69
CA GLN A 51 -0.35 -5.96 -13.35
C GLN A 51 1.07 -6.11 -12.80
N VAL A 52 1.37 -7.31 -12.35
CA VAL A 52 2.75 -7.73 -12.03
C VAL A 52 3.28 -8.47 -13.26
N GLY A 53 4.24 -7.84 -13.95
CA GLY A 53 4.85 -8.37 -15.15
C GLY A 53 5.91 -9.45 -14.87
N LYS A 54 6.65 -9.84 -15.92
CA LYS A 54 7.82 -10.70 -15.75
C LYS A 54 8.91 -9.97 -14.95
N GLY A 55 9.58 -10.69 -14.07
CA GLY A 55 10.57 -10.10 -13.17
C GLY A 55 9.90 -9.26 -12.08
N ASP A 56 10.44 -8.06 -11.83
CA ASP A 56 9.96 -7.14 -10.79
C ASP A 56 9.09 -6.00 -11.33
N ASP A 57 8.73 -6.03 -12.62
CA ASP A 57 7.93 -4.97 -13.24
C ASP A 57 6.50 -4.91 -12.71
N VAL A 58 6.02 -3.69 -12.46
CA VAL A 58 4.66 -3.41 -12.02
C VAL A 58 4.06 -2.31 -12.89
N THR A 59 2.88 -2.57 -13.44
CA THR A 59 2.08 -1.59 -14.19
C THR A 59 0.76 -1.35 -13.47
N ILE A 60 0.39 -0.09 -13.29
CA ILE A 60 -0.86 0.33 -12.66
C ILE A 60 -1.61 1.21 -13.63
N THR A 61 -2.88 0.90 -13.90
CA THR A 61 -3.75 1.71 -14.76
C THR A 61 -4.90 2.24 -13.94
N LEU A 62 -5.02 3.56 -13.84
CA LEU A 62 -6.09 4.22 -13.11
C LEU A 62 -7.01 4.98 -14.08
N PRO A 63 -8.34 4.74 -14.04
CA PRO A 63 -9.29 5.45 -14.88
C PRO A 63 -9.42 6.91 -14.44
N HIS A 64 -9.79 7.77 -15.38
CA HIS A 64 -10.20 9.15 -15.09
C HIS A 64 -11.72 9.27 -15.13
N ILE A 65 -12.23 10.34 -14.51
CA ILE A 65 -13.65 10.67 -14.54
C ILE A 65 -14.15 10.79 -16.00
N PRO A 66 -15.40 10.39 -16.31
CA PRO A 66 -15.94 10.42 -17.67
C PRO A 66 -15.77 11.78 -18.35
N GLY A 67 -15.32 11.77 -19.61
CA GLY A 67 -15.05 12.98 -20.40
C GLY A 67 -13.61 13.52 -20.32
N SER A 68 -12.76 12.93 -19.46
CA SER A 68 -11.33 13.30 -19.39
C SER A 68 -10.56 12.84 -20.64
N THR A 69 -9.54 13.61 -21.04
CA THR A 69 -8.58 13.23 -22.08
C THR A 69 -7.15 13.38 -21.56
N PRO A 70 -6.33 12.31 -21.49
CA PRO A 70 -6.68 10.91 -21.81
C PRO A 70 -7.69 10.30 -20.81
N PRO A 71 -8.34 9.18 -21.14
CA PRO A 71 -9.36 8.55 -20.27
C PRO A 71 -8.77 7.81 -19.06
N MET A 72 -7.46 7.61 -19.02
CA MET A 72 -6.76 6.90 -17.95
C MET A 72 -5.31 7.37 -17.83
N THR A 73 -4.66 7.04 -16.72
CA THR A 73 -3.22 7.20 -16.54
C THR A 73 -2.59 5.85 -16.21
N VAL A 74 -1.49 5.55 -16.91
CA VAL A 74 -0.66 4.38 -16.67
C VAL A 74 0.56 4.80 -15.86
N PHE A 75 0.86 4.04 -14.82
CA PHE A 75 2.05 4.15 -14.02
C PHE A 75 2.88 2.88 -14.15
N LYS A 76 4.20 3.02 -14.25
CA LYS A 76 5.13 1.89 -14.26
C LYS A 76 6.18 2.05 -13.18
N GLY A 77 6.51 0.93 -12.54
CA GLY A 77 7.51 0.86 -11.51
C GLY A 77 8.09 -0.55 -11.41
N ASN A 78 8.97 -0.74 -10.46
CA ASN A 78 9.62 -2.02 -10.20
C ASN A 78 9.58 -2.31 -8.71
N LYS A 79 9.39 -3.59 -8.34
CA LYS A 79 9.50 -4.06 -6.96
C LYS A 79 10.96 -3.95 -6.51
N ARG A 80 11.15 -3.48 -5.28
CA ARG A 80 12.44 -3.47 -4.60
C ARG A 80 12.27 -4.04 -3.20
N PRO A 81 13.09 -5.00 -2.77
CA PRO A 81 12.92 -5.64 -1.46
C PRO A 81 13.08 -4.62 -0.33
N TYR A 82 12.23 -4.74 0.69
CA TYR A 82 12.43 -4.09 1.98
C TYR A 82 13.39 -4.91 2.84
N GLN A 83 14.19 -4.25 3.68
CA GLN A 83 15.14 -4.94 4.55
C GLN A 83 14.58 -5.19 5.96
N LYS A 84 13.97 -4.19 6.60
CA LYS A 84 13.55 -4.26 8.01
C LYS A 84 12.26 -3.50 8.33
N ASP A 85 11.48 -3.13 7.32
CA ASP A 85 10.30 -2.30 7.50
C ASP A 85 9.07 -3.18 7.78
N CYS A 86 8.18 -2.68 8.64
CA CYS A 86 6.94 -3.35 9.03
C CYS A 86 5.75 -2.38 8.97
N VAL A 87 4.55 -2.92 8.86
CA VAL A 87 3.28 -2.20 9.00
C VAL A 87 2.54 -2.75 10.22
N LEU A 88 2.04 -1.85 11.06
CA LEU A 88 1.15 -2.18 12.16
C LEU A 88 -0.29 -2.02 11.70
N ILE A 89 -1.06 -3.10 11.77
CA ILE A 89 -2.49 -3.14 11.46
C ILE A 89 -3.23 -3.17 12.78
N ILE A 90 -4.14 -2.22 12.97
CA ILE A 90 -4.96 -2.10 14.18
C ILE A 90 -6.41 -2.28 13.77
N ASN A 91 -7.00 -3.37 14.23
CA ASN A 91 -8.41 -3.67 13.99
C ASN A 91 -9.23 -3.12 15.17
N HIS A 92 -9.97 -2.04 14.95
CA HIS A 92 -10.79 -1.43 16.00
C HIS A 92 -12.06 -2.22 16.33
N ASP A 93 -12.50 -3.14 15.45
CA ASP A 93 -13.67 -3.98 15.69
C ASP A 93 -13.31 -5.18 16.58
N THR A 94 -12.12 -5.76 16.39
CA THR A 94 -11.64 -6.92 17.20
C THR A 94 -10.71 -6.54 18.34
N GLY A 95 -10.13 -5.33 18.31
CA GLY A 95 -9.09 -4.90 19.25
C GLY A 95 -7.71 -5.49 18.98
N GLU A 96 -7.48 -6.10 17.82
CA GLU A 96 -6.22 -6.78 17.49
C GLU A 96 -5.16 -5.83 16.91
N TYR A 97 -3.91 -6.03 17.34
CA TYR A 97 -2.75 -5.25 16.92
C TYR A 97 -1.74 -6.21 16.29
N VAL A 98 -1.69 -6.23 14.95
CA VAL A 98 -0.88 -7.17 14.18
C VAL A 98 0.25 -6.44 13.46
N LEU A 99 1.49 -6.83 13.72
CA LEU A 99 2.65 -6.39 12.97
C LEU A 99 2.88 -7.31 11.78
N GLU A 100 3.05 -6.74 10.60
CA GLU A 100 3.38 -7.45 9.36
C GLU A 100 4.67 -6.89 8.74
N LYS A 101 5.55 -7.75 8.27
CA LYS A 101 6.78 -7.39 7.54
C LYS A 101 6.44 -6.93 6.13
N LEU A 102 6.96 -5.76 5.75
CA LEU A 102 6.91 -5.31 4.37
C LEU A 102 7.92 -6.09 3.52
N SER A 103 7.45 -6.62 2.39
CA SER A 103 8.23 -7.47 1.49
C SER A 103 8.91 -6.65 0.39
N SER A 104 8.19 -5.72 -0.25
CA SER A 104 8.80 -4.84 -1.25
C SER A 104 8.14 -3.45 -1.34
N SER A 105 8.94 -2.50 -1.81
CA SER A 105 8.51 -1.16 -2.19
C SER A 105 8.44 -1.04 -3.71
N ILE A 106 7.40 -0.37 -4.19
CA ILE A 106 7.17 -0.15 -5.61
C ILE A 106 7.01 1.35 -5.80
N GLN A 107 8.02 1.99 -6.38
CA GLN A 107 7.92 3.38 -6.80
C GLN A 107 7.45 3.40 -8.25
N VAL A 108 6.28 3.96 -8.48
CA VAL A 108 5.68 4.04 -9.81
C VAL A 108 5.72 5.47 -10.34
N LYS A 109 6.00 5.61 -11.63
CA LYS A 109 6.01 6.89 -12.34
C LYS A 109 4.98 6.90 -13.44
N LYS A 110 4.35 8.06 -13.65
CA LYS A 110 3.46 8.26 -14.79
C LYS A 110 4.22 8.00 -16.10
N THR A 111 3.67 7.15 -16.96
CA THR A 111 4.17 7.00 -18.33
C THR A 111 3.56 8.08 -19.23
N ARG A 112 4.34 8.53 -20.22
CA ARG A 112 3.89 9.52 -21.20
C ARG A 112 2.79 8.97 -22.10
#